data_AF-A0A3M5PEV8-F1
#
_entry.id   AF-A0A3M5PEV8-F1
#
_cell.length_a   1.000
_cell.length_b   1.000
_cell.length_c   1.000
_cell.angle_alpha   90.00
_cell.angle_beta   90.00
_cell.angle_gamma   90.00
#
_symmetry.space_group_name_H-M   'P 1'
#
loop_
_entity.id
_entity.type
_entity.pdbx_description
1 polymer ?
#
loop_
_entity_poly.entity_id
_entity_poly.type
_entity_poly.pdbx_seq_one_letter_code
_entity_poly.pdbx_strand_id
1 'polypeptide(L)' 'MAPEAFKAEIKRRGWEPELLAIRWAMSKRRVHQIIADGDRPRYYDDAVVALPAILK' A
#
# COMPACT_ATOMS: atom_id res chain seq x y z
N MET A 1 10.60 -3.11 -2.22
CA MET A 1 9.88 -4.24 -1.57
C MET A 1 9.18 -5.05 -2.64
N ALA A 2 9.18 -6.39 -2.59
CA ALA A 2 8.46 -7.20 -3.60
C ALA A 2 6.93 -6.99 -3.52
N PRO A 3 6.16 -7.14 -4.62
CA PRO A 3 4.69 -7.00 -4.64
C PRO A 3 3.96 -7.73 -3.51
N GLU A 4 4.31 -8.99 -3.26
CA GLU A 4 3.68 -9.78 -2.20
C GLU A 4 4.04 -9.29 -0.78
N ALA A 5 5.27 -8.79 -0.58
CA ALA A 5 5.66 -8.18 0.68
C ALA A 5 4.91 -6.86 0.93
N PHE A 6 4.62 -6.08 -0.13
CA PHE A 6 3.83 -4.84 -0.01
C PHE A 6 2.39 -5.15 0.40
N LYS A 7 1.77 -6.16 -0.21
CA LYS A 7 0.44 -6.66 0.18
C LYS A 7 0.42 -7.16 1.62
N ALA A 8 1.45 -7.93 2.02
CA ALA A 8 1.57 -8.43 3.38
C ALA A 8 1.67 -7.28 4.39
N GLU A 9 2.44 -6.24 4.08
CA GLU A 9 2.66 -5.11 4.99
C GLU A 9 1.41 -4.24 5.17
N ILE A 10 0.67 -3.92 4.09
CA ILE A 10 -0.61 -3.20 4.23
C ILE A 10 -1.60 -4.02 5.07
N LYS A 11 -1.71 -5.34 4.82
CA LYS A 11 -2.61 -6.23 5.55
C LYS A 11 -2.23 -6.36 7.02
N ARG A 12 -0.93 -6.47 7.32
CA ARG A 12 -0.40 -6.54 8.70
C ARG A 12 -0.79 -5.32 9.52
N ARG A 13 -0.93 -4.16 8.88
CA ARG A 13 -1.35 -2.90 9.50
C ARG A 13 -2.87 -2.69 9.51
N GLY A 14 -3.65 -3.65 9.03
CA GLY A 14 -5.12 -3.56 8.94
C GLY A 14 -5.63 -2.72 7.78
N TRP A 15 -4.78 -2.44 6.78
CA TRP A 15 -5.15 -1.66 5.60
C TRP A 15 -5.55 -2.57 4.43
N GLU A 16 -6.52 -2.09 3.66
CA GLU A 16 -6.94 -2.64 2.38
C GLU A 16 -6.59 -1.66 1.24
N PRO A 17 -6.40 -2.12 -0.01
CA PRO A 17 -6.08 -1.26 -1.16
C PRO A 17 -7.07 -0.09 -1.35
N GLU A 18 -8.35 -0.29 -1.02
CA GLU A 18 -9.39 0.73 -1.07
C GLU A 18 -9.17 1.85 -0.05
N LEU A 19 -8.72 1.50 1.15
CA LEU A 19 -8.40 2.48 2.20
C LEU A 19 -7.13 3.26 1.83
N LEU A 20 -6.15 2.61 1.21
CA LEU A 20 -4.99 3.29 0.63
C LEU A 20 -5.38 4.28 -0.47
N ALA A 21 -6.31 3.89 -1.35
CA ALA A 21 -6.79 4.77 -2.42
C ALA A 21 -7.41 6.05 -1.86
N ILE A 22 -8.21 5.94 -0.80
CA ILE A 22 -8.78 7.08 -0.08
C ILE A 22 -7.67 7.91 0.57
N ARG A 23 -6.77 7.27 1.33
CA ARG A 23 -5.70 7.97 2.07
C ARG A 23 -4.74 8.73 1.15
N TRP A 24 -4.40 8.18 0.00
CA TRP A 24 -3.46 8.79 -0.95
C TRP A 24 -4.15 9.64 -2.01
N ALA A 25 -5.47 9.81 -1.93
CA ALA A 25 -6.28 10.51 -2.93
C ALA A 25 -6.02 10.01 -4.37
N MET A 26 -5.94 8.68 -4.52
CA MET A 26 -5.69 8.01 -5.80
C MET A 26 -6.86 7.12 -6.20
N SER A 27 -6.96 6.81 -7.49
CA SER A 27 -7.91 5.77 -7.94
C SER A 27 -7.49 4.40 -7.42
N LYS A 28 -8.48 3.52 -7.15
CA LYS A 28 -8.23 2.11 -6.81
C LYS A 28 -7.30 1.45 -7.83
N ARG A 29 -7.55 1.68 -9.13
CA ARG A 29 -6.73 1.19 -10.23
C ARG A 29 -5.26 1.59 -10.05
N ARG A 30 -4.97 2.85 -9.72
CA ARG A 30 -3.61 3.33 -9.53
C ARG A 30 -2.93 2.64 -8.35
N VAL A 31 -3.64 2.44 -7.24
CA VAL A 31 -3.12 1.69 -6.09
C VAL A 31 -2.80 0.24 -6.46
N HIS A 32 -3.68 -0.45 -7.18
CA HIS A 32 -3.40 -1.81 -7.66
C HIS A 32 -2.18 -1.87 -8.59
N GLN A 33 -2.01 -0.89 -9.46
CA GLN A 33 -0.80 -0.79 -10.30
C GLN A 33 0.46 -0.61 -9.45
N ILE A 34 0.43 0.28 -8.44
CA ILE A 34 1.57 0.45 -7.51
C ILE A 34 1.87 -0.87 -6.80
N ILE A 35 0.86 -1.58 -6.29
CA ILE A 35 1.04 -2.86 -5.59
C ILE A 35 1.65 -3.93 -6.51
N ALA A 36 1.21 -4.01 -7.76
CA ALA A 36 1.69 -5.01 -8.72
C ALA A 36 3.07 -4.69 -9.31
N ASP A 37 3.47 -3.42 -9.29
CA ASP A 37 4.73 -2.94 -9.87
C ASP A 37 5.92 -3.29 -8.95
N GLY A 38 6.72 -4.27 -9.36
CA GLY A 38 7.93 -4.68 -8.64
C GLY A 38 9.08 -3.68 -8.71
N ASP A 39 9.03 -2.72 -9.64
CA ASP A 39 10.02 -1.66 -9.84
C ASP A 39 9.46 -0.28 -9.46
N ARG A 40 8.41 -0.26 -8.61
CA ARG A 40 7.80 0.98 -8.12
C ARG A 40 8.83 1.86 -7.40
N PRO A 41 8.65 3.19 -7.45
CA PRO A 41 9.47 4.10 -6.68
C PRO A 41 9.46 3.80 -5.17
N ARG A 42 10.64 3.87 -4.53
CA ARG A 42 10.84 3.50 -3.12
C ARG A 42 9.94 4.26 -2.14
N TYR A 43 9.55 5.49 -2.46
CA TYR A 43 8.69 6.30 -1.59
C TYR A 43 7.31 5.66 -1.33
N TYR A 44 6.83 4.76 -2.20
CA TYR A 44 5.59 4.01 -1.93
C TYR A 44 5.79 2.95 -0.85
N ASP A 45 6.95 2.29 -0.83
CA ASP A 45 7.29 1.35 0.22
C ASP A 45 7.45 2.10 1.56
N ASP A 46 8.14 3.24 1.55
CA ASP A 46 8.30 4.10 2.72
C ASP A 46 6.93 4.58 3.25
N ALA A 47 6.03 4.98 2.35
CA ALA A 47 4.68 5.39 2.70
C ALA A 47 3.86 4.26 3.35
N VAL A 48 4.03 3.02 2.89
CA VAL A 48 3.39 1.83 3.50
C VAL A 48 3.97 1.52 4.88
N VAL A 49 5.29 1.58 5.03
CA VAL A 49 5.96 1.38 6.33
C VAL A 49 5.59 2.47 7.34
N ALA A 50 5.23 3.66 6.87
CA ALA A 50 4.74 4.76 7.70
C ALA A 50 3.22 4.74 7.98
N LEU A 51 2.46 3.76 7.45
CA LEU A 51 1.01 3.69 7.71
C LEU A 51 0.74 3.45 9.20
N PRO A 52 -0.20 4.17 9.84
CA PRO A 52 -0.59 3.86 11.20
C PRO A 52 -1.26 2.47 11.24
N ALA A 53 -1.10 1.73 12.33
CA ALA A 53 -1.83 0.47 12.50
C ALA A 53 -3.31 0.79 12.76
N ILE A 54 -4.21 0.21 11.96
CA ILE A 54 -5.64 0.22 12.24
C ILE A 54 -5.88 -0.92 13.21
N LEU A 55 -5.89 -0.59 14.50
CA LEU A 55 -6.36 -1.50 15.54
C LEU A 55 -7.85 -1.72 15.32
N LYS A 56 -8.24 -2.98 15.10
CA LYS A 56 -9.65 -3.39 15.16
C LYS A 56 -10.07 -3.54 16.62
#